data_AF-A0A2R7Y3X1-F1
#
_entry.id   AF-A0A2R7Y3X1-F1
#
_cell.length_a   1.000
_cell.length_b   1.000
_cell.length_c   1.000
_cell.angle_alpha   90.00
_cell.angle_beta   90.00
_cell.angle_gamma   90.00
#
_symmetry.space_group_name_H-M   'P 1'
#
loop_
_entity.id
_entity.type
_entity.pdbx_description
1 polymer ?
#
loop_
_entity_poly.entity_id
_entity_poly.type
_entity_poly.pdbx_seq_one_letter_code
_entity_poly.pdbx_strand_id
1 'polypeptide(L)'
;MKSIVVNVKKGRKVSEEVYEGAVNEVVKEVILKVLPLWRPEDSDLIVTKHHITELVGNVKEDFHVYVISFSSTWVGDELIEEEIIAVFPQVSKELQSQIEQTLLAYSLSE
;
A
#
# COMPACT_ATOMS: atom_id res chain seq x y z
N MET A 1 6.94 -18.11 -4.15
CA MET A 1 6.30 -17.32 -3.07
C MET A 1 5.34 -16.37 -3.76
N LYS A 2 4.19 -16.08 -3.17
CA LYS A 2 3.18 -15.19 -3.77
C LYS A 2 3.05 -13.92 -2.93
N SER A 3 2.82 -12.80 -3.59
CA SER A 3 2.58 -11.51 -2.96
C SER A 3 1.21 -10.99 -3.39
N ILE A 4 0.55 -10.26 -2.51
CA ILE A 4 -0.70 -9.57 -2.76
C ILE A 4 -0.37 -8.11 -3.04
N VAL A 5 -1.01 -7.56 -4.06
CA VAL A 5 -0.97 -6.14 -4.41
C VAL A 5 -2.38 -5.59 -4.30
N VAL A 6 -2.58 -4.60 -3.43
CA VAL A 6 -3.88 -3.92 -3.24
C VAL A 6 -3.74 -2.47 -3.65
N ASN A 7 -4.58 -2.01 -4.57
CA ASN A 7 -4.72 -0.57 -4.86
C ASN A 7 -5.89 -0.02 -4.05
N VAL A 8 -5.62 1.04 -3.28
CA VAL A 8 -6.63 1.82 -2.56
C VAL A 8 -6.63 3.25 -3.08
N LYS A 9 -7.81 3.75 -3.41
CA LYS A 9 -8.04 5.14 -3.83
C LYS A 9 -9.17 5.75 -3.03
N LYS A 10 -8.90 6.87 -2.33
CA LYS A 10 -9.89 7.65 -1.56
C LYS A 10 -10.77 6.77 -0.66
N GLY A 11 -10.13 5.93 0.15
CA GLY A 11 -10.81 5.03 1.10
C GLY A 11 -11.49 3.82 0.48
N ARG A 12 -11.20 3.48 -0.78
CA ARG A 12 -11.83 2.36 -1.49
C ARG A 12 -10.81 1.46 -2.15
N LYS A 13 -10.94 0.15 -1.97
CA LYS A 13 -10.16 -0.84 -2.72
C LYS A 13 -10.56 -0.80 -4.19
N VAL A 14 -9.64 -0.41 -5.05
CA VAL A 14 -9.81 -0.34 -6.51
C VAL A 14 -9.51 -1.70 -7.14
N SER A 15 -8.45 -2.36 -6.69
CA SER A 15 -8.07 -3.68 -7.17
C SER A 15 -7.32 -4.50 -6.11
N GLU A 16 -7.31 -5.80 -6.33
CA GLU A 16 -6.55 -6.79 -5.57
C GLU A 16 -6.03 -7.83 -6.56
N GLU A 17 -4.73 -8.04 -6.57
CA GLU A 17 -4.06 -8.96 -7.49
C GLU A 17 -3.04 -9.82 -6.75
N VAL A 18 -2.89 -11.06 -7.18
CA VAL A 18 -1.86 -11.97 -6.67
C VAL A 18 -0.73 -12.06 -7.69
N TYR A 19 0.47 -11.71 -7.25
CA TYR A 19 1.70 -11.76 -8.02
C TYR A 19 2.54 -12.98 -7.61
N GLU A 20 3.15 -13.63 -8.59
CA GLU A 20 4.22 -14.61 -8.32
C GLU A 20 5.52 -13.85 -8.06
N GLY A 21 6.16 -14.09 -6.93
CA GLY A 21 7.41 -13.43 -6.56
C GLY A 21 7.49 -13.05 -5.09
N ALA A 22 8.71 -12.75 -4.64
CA ALA A 22 8.93 -12.21 -3.30
C ALA A 22 8.52 -10.74 -3.24
N VAL A 23 8.07 -10.27 -2.07
CA VAL A 23 7.55 -8.90 -1.88
C VAL A 23 8.52 -7.83 -2.39
N ASN A 24 9.82 -7.99 -2.14
CA ASN A 24 10.85 -7.05 -2.56
C ASN A 24 11.04 -6.97 -4.09
N GLU A 25 10.74 -8.04 -4.81
CA GLU A 25 10.76 -8.08 -6.27
C GLU A 25 9.49 -7.41 -6.81
N VAL A 26 8.34 -7.82 -6.29
CA VAL A 26 7.03 -7.28 -6.67
C VAL A 26 6.93 -5.78 -6.41
N VAL A 27 7.47 -5.28 -5.29
CA VAL A 27 7.53 -3.83 -5.02
C VAL A 27 8.25 -3.07 -6.14
N LYS A 28 9.38 -3.57 -6.63
CA LYS A 28 10.12 -2.91 -7.73
C LYS A 28 9.31 -2.92 -9.02
N GLU A 29 8.65 -4.04 -9.32
CA GLU A 29 7.77 -4.15 -10.49
C GLU A 29 6.58 -3.19 -10.41
N VAL A 30 5.95 -3.09 -9.24
CA VAL A 30 4.85 -2.14 -8.99
C VAL A 30 5.34 -0.70 -9.15
N ILE A 31 6.49 -0.34 -8.58
CA ILE A 31 7.07 1.00 -8.76
C ILE A 31 7.29 1.31 -10.24
N LEU A 32 7.84 0.39 -11.02
CA LEU A 32 8.03 0.59 -12.47
C LEU A 32 6.71 0.83 -13.22
N LYS A 33 5.61 0.23 -12.75
CA LYS A 33 4.25 0.48 -13.30
C LYS A 33 3.64 1.79 -12.83
N VAL A 34 4.00 2.25 -11.63
CA VAL A 34 3.52 3.52 -11.05
C VAL A 34 4.24 4.73 -11.66
N LEU A 35 5.53 4.64 -11.98
CA LEU A 35 6.32 5.76 -12.49
C LEU A 35 5.70 6.50 -13.70
N PRO A 36 5.08 5.84 -14.70
CA PRO A 36 4.41 6.54 -15.80
C PRO A 36 3.09 7.23 -15.43
N LEU A 37 2.48 6.85 -14.30
CA LEU A 37 1.22 7.41 -13.79
C LEU A 37 1.46 8.57 -12.82
N TRP A 38 2.59 8.53 -12.11
CA TRP A 38 2.98 9.56 -11.16
C TRP A 38 3.26 10.89 -11.89
N ARG A 39 2.75 11.98 -11.30
CA ARG A 39 2.96 13.36 -11.76
C ARG A 39 3.82 14.11 -10.74
N PRO A 40 5.15 14.18 -10.95
CA PRO A 40 6.07 14.81 -10.00
C PRO A 40 5.80 16.30 -9.77
N GLU A 41 5.08 16.95 -10.68
CA GLU A 41 4.66 18.34 -10.53
C GLU A 41 3.51 18.54 -9.53
N ASP A 42 2.73 17.49 -9.25
CA ASP A 42 1.50 17.56 -8.44
C ASP A 42 1.62 16.81 -7.10
N SER A 43 2.41 15.73 -7.06
CA SER A 43 2.47 14.85 -5.89
C SER A 43 3.88 14.30 -5.61
N ASP A 44 4.10 13.94 -4.36
CA ASP A 44 5.26 13.16 -3.95
C ASP A 44 5.07 11.67 -4.31
N LEU A 45 6.18 10.97 -4.59
CA LEU A 45 6.24 9.52 -4.65
C LEU A 45 6.93 9.00 -3.39
N ILE A 46 6.15 8.38 -2.50
CA ILE A 46 6.61 7.91 -1.19
C ILE A 46 6.49 6.40 -1.15
N VAL A 47 7.56 5.73 -0.70
CA VAL A 47 7.55 4.28 -0.47
C VAL A 47 7.85 4.04 1.01
N THR A 48 6.83 3.64 1.75
CA THR A 48 6.92 3.39 3.19
C THR A 48 6.94 1.90 3.45
N LYS A 49 7.78 1.47 4.39
CA LYS A 49 7.90 0.07 4.81
C LYS A 49 7.41 -0.04 6.25
N HIS A 50 6.32 -0.77 6.44
CA HIS A 50 5.72 -1.02 7.75
C HIS A 50 5.99 -2.45 8.19
N HIS A 51 6.33 -2.65 9.46
CA HIS A 51 6.22 -3.98 10.05
C HIS A 51 4.73 -4.32 10.24
N ILE A 52 4.33 -5.58 10.03
CA ILE A 52 2.91 -5.96 10.09
C ILE A 52 2.23 -5.58 11.41
N THR A 53 2.97 -5.63 12.53
CA THR A 53 2.44 -5.26 13.85
C THR A 53 2.09 -3.78 13.99
N GLU A 54 2.63 -2.90 13.13
CA GLU A 54 2.26 -1.48 13.07
C GLU A 54 0.87 -1.27 12.45
N LEU A 55 0.47 -2.17 11.53
CA LEU A 55 -0.80 -2.08 10.81
C LEU A 55 -1.92 -2.89 11.48
N VAL A 56 -1.58 -4.08 11.95
CA VAL A 56 -2.50 -5.04 12.55
C VAL A 56 -1.86 -5.50 13.84
N GLY A 57 -2.23 -4.87 14.97
CA GLY A 57 -1.65 -5.19 16.26
C GLY A 57 -1.84 -6.67 16.65
N ASN A 58 -0.92 -7.22 17.44
CA ASN A 58 -0.98 -8.58 18.00
C ASN A 58 -1.09 -9.73 16.97
N VAL A 59 -0.38 -9.64 15.84
CA VAL A 59 -0.19 -10.76 14.91
C VAL A 59 1.00 -11.65 15.30
N LYS A 60 0.99 -12.91 14.88
CA LYS A 60 2.12 -13.85 15.11
C LYS A 60 3.08 -13.89 13.94
N GLU A 61 2.60 -13.47 12.78
CA GLU A 61 3.33 -13.37 11.54
C GLU A 61 4.37 -12.25 11.60
N ASP A 62 5.51 -12.47 10.96
CA ASP A 62 6.63 -11.54 10.90
C ASP A 62 6.96 -11.26 9.43
N PHE A 63 6.51 -10.11 8.94
CA PHE A 63 6.77 -9.62 7.60
C PHE A 63 6.55 -8.10 7.52
N HIS A 64 6.89 -7.55 6.36
CA HIS A 64 6.68 -6.14 6.07
C HIS A 64 5.61 -5.93 5.00
N VAL A 65 4.84 -4.87 5.16
CA VAL A 65 3.94 -4.32 4.16
C VAL A 65 4.59 -3.07 3.59
N TYR A 66 4.68 -3.00 2.27
CA TYR A 66 5.16 -1.82 1.57
C TYR A 66 3.97 -1.03 1.06
N VAL A 67 3.91 0.26 1.37
CA VAL A 67 2.88 1.19 0.89
C VAL A 67 3.54 2.18 -0.06
N ILE A 68 3.03 2.26 -1.28
CA ILE A 68 3.52 3.14 -2.35
C ILE A 68 2.44 4.19 -2.58
N SER A 69 2.70 5.42 -2.15
CA SER A 69 1.85 6.58 -2.35
C SER A 69 2.38 7.39 -3.52
N PHE A 70 1.54 7.64 -4.52
CA PHE A 70 1.95 8.31 -5.77
C PHE A 70 0.94 9.34 -6.27
N SER A 71 -0.22 9.43 -5.63
CA SER A 71 -1.18 10.50 -5.83
C SER A 71 -1.51 11.06 -4.46
N SER A 72 -1.08 12.29 -4.20
CA SER A 72 -1.27 12.95 -2.92
C SER A 72 -1.50 14.44 -3.12
N THR A 73 -2.04 15.11 -2.12
CA THR A 73 -2.26 16.55 -2.14
C THR A 73 -2.00 17.12 -0.76
N TRP A 74 -1.35 18.28 -0.72
CA TRP A 74 -1.16 19.04 0.50
C TRP A 74 -2.42 19.84 0.83
N VAL A 75 -2.99 19.63 2.01
CA VAL A 75 -4.10 20.41 2.56
C VAL A 75 -3.62 21.05 3.85
N GLY A 76 -3.25 22.33 3.78
CA GLY A 76 -2.55 22.99 4.88
C GLY A 76 -1.16 22.40 5.08
N ASP A 77 -0.90 21.87 6.27
CA ASP A 77 0.37 21.22 6.63
C ASP A 77 0.29 19.68 6.54
N GLU A 78 -0.82 19.14 6.06
CA GLU A 78 -1.07 17.70 6.01
C GLU A 78 -1.02 17.16 4.58
N LEU A 79 -0.38 16.00 4.41
CA LEU A 79 -0.33 15.28 3.14
C LEU A 79 -1.46 14.26 3.10
N ILE A 80 -2.42 14.46 2.20
CA ILE A 80 -3.51 13.52 1.98
C ILE A 80 -3.11 12.57 0.86
N GLU A 81 -2.98 11.28 1.18
CA GLU A 81 -2.70 10.22 0.21
C GLU A 81 -3.98 9.78 -0.50
N GLU A 82 -4.21 10.28 -1.72
CA GLU A 82 -5.43 9.99 -2.48
C GLU A 82 -5.42 8.59 -3.10
N GLU A 83 -4.26 8.10 -3.51
CA GLU A 83 -4.08 6.76 -4.09
C GLU A 83 -2.77 6.11 -3.60
N ILE A 84 -2.92 4.93 -3.03
CA ILE A 84 -1.82 4.11 -2.52
C ILE A 84 -1.90 2.69 -3.08
N ILE A 85 -0.75 2.04 -3.23
CA ILE A 85 -0.64 0.62 -3.54
C ILE A 85 0.12 -0.07 -2.42
N ALA A 86 -0.48 -1.09 -1.82
CA ALA A 86 0.16 -1.91 -0.81
C ALA A 86 0.64 -3.23 -1.41
N VAL A 87 1.84 -3.68 -1.01
CA VAL A 87 2.43 -4.97 -1.39
C VAL A 87 2.85 -5.72 -0.14
N PHE A 88 2.36 -6.95 0.01
CA PHE A 88 2.62 -7.80 1.17
C PHE A 88 2.55 -9.29 0.79
N PRO A 89 3.10 -10.23 1.58
CA PRO A 89 3.05 -11.65 1.22
C PRO A 89 1.61 -12.17 1.23
N GLN A 90 1.35 -13.25 0.48
CA GLN A 90 0.07 -13.93 0.59
C GLN A 90 -0.12 -14.50 2.00
N VAL A 91 -1.20 -14.08 2.67
CA VAL A 91 -1.55 -14.44 4.04
C VAL A 91 -2.96 -15.05 4.12
N SER A 92 -3.42 -15.39 5.32
CA SER A 92 -4.80 -15.81 5.54
C SER A 92 -5.77 -14.70 5.14
N LYS A 93 -7.00 -15.09 4.77
CA LYS A 93 -8.04 -14.12 4.37
C LYS A 93 -8.39 -13.17 5.51
N GLU A 94 -8.34 -13.66 6.74
CA GLU A 94 -8.61 -12.88 7.95
C GLU A 94 -7.57 -11.78 8.14
N LEU A 95 -6.27 -12.13 8.04
CA LEU A 95 -5.19 -11.15 8.19
C LEU A 95 -5.17 -10.17 7.01
N GLN A 96 -5.39 -10.66 5.79
CA GLN A 96 -5.52 -9.80 4.61
C GLN A 96 -6.64 -8.77 4.81
N SER A 97 -7.81 -9.18 5.29
CA SER A 97 -8.94 -8.27 5.54
C SER A 97 -8.60 -7.21 6.59
N GLN A 98 -7.83 -7.56 7.61
CA GLN A 98 -7.37 -6.60 8.64
C GLN A 98 -6.38 -5.60 8.06
N ILE A 99 -5.41 -6.06 7.26
CA ILE A 99 -4.46 -5.18 6.55
C ILE A 99 -5.22 -4.21 5.64
N GLU A 100 -6.15 -4.71 4.83
CA GLU A 100 -6.96 -3.88 3.94
C GLU A 100 -7.76 -2.83 4.70
N GLN A 101 -8.40 -3.18 5.81
CA GLN A 101 -9.13 -2.21 6.64
C GLN A 101 -8.24 -1.08 7.13
N THR A 102 -7.02 -1.38 7.58
CA THR A 102 -6.04 -0.36 7.96
C THR A 102 -5.63 0.51 6.76
N LEU A 103 -5.37 -0.09 5.59
CA LEU A 103 -5.01 0.65 4.38
C LEU A 103 -6.12 1.57 3.86
N LEU A 104 -7.38 1.17 3.99
CA LEU A 104 -8.51 2.06 3.66
C LEU A 104 -8.49 3.32 4.53
N ALA A 105 -8.18 3.18 5.82
CA ALA A 105 -8.05 4.30 6.75
C ALA A 105 -6.84 5.19 6.45
N TYR A 106 -5.73 4.64 5.94
CA TYR A 106 -4.57 5.43 5.47
C TYR A 106 -4.96 6.48 4.42
N SER A 107 -5.79 6.09 3.45
CA SER A 107 -6.25 6.99 2.38
C SER A 107 -7.46 7.86 2.76
N LEU A 108 -7.83 7.89 4.05
CA LEU A 108 -8.97 8.63 4.60
C LEU A 108 -8.56 9.59 5.73
N SER A 109 -7.28 9.77 6.02
CA SER A 109 -6.87 10.79 7.00
C SER A 109 -7.24 12.18 6.47
N GLU A 110 -8.33 12.72 7.04
CA GLU A 110 -8.78 14.11 6.97
C GLU A 110 -7.89 15.04 7.79
#